data_AF-A0A2N1VLK8-F1
#
_entry.id   AF-A0A2N1VLK8-F1
#
_cell.length_a   1.000
_cell.length_b   1.000
_cell.length_c   1.000
_cell.angle_alpha   90.00
_cell.angle_beta   90.00
_cell.angle_gamma   90.00
#
_symmetry.space_group_name_H-M   'P 1'
#
loop_
_entity.id
_entity.type
_entity.pdbx_description
1 polymer ?
#
loop_
_entity_poly.entity_id
_entity_poly.type
_entity_poly.pdbx_seq_one_letter_code
_entity_poly.pdbx_strand_id
1 'polypeptide(L)'
;MNKLYFQKHILFMAFAVLITAMGGNSCSTPKEVAIKPLYFPAVSEIQKGESAKLSWKFEGAEKIRIENLRRNYDPTDSITVKPDATTIYNFLAIRGVDTVLFKWHVFVKVPEDVITTGTDQVTDATPSFLQSEYFSGLIDYTANVKPKSFRIISHMIDNDKINLNLLVFDEFGNFIKGLDNNSKFGNDLIANMIDNPSEKITNLEVKSFKKYQNESKHIDMAVLLDNSAIAGDYYPILDNFKAFTKGLSDKDRIMFRSFNQKINTSVALQNADKFNNFIRNVGIEKASGFSAVYKSGLSTLQAFASQKSDNKQIFVLIAYSTDNASLVYDRNDMVEFAVSQGIPIYIIGIGNAVDTYSLKYLCDNTGGKYYGLDDSQLTDLPKVFNEIAFSVQKGYALTLSYKANENLNENYRNVIVSHNTILPKIADTVKIPITREKQFFRYQAVASFEQRDTVLSRDFDETISTLARVLSESPGRKIELIGNSSIEGNDEESHKLALKRAQEVRRRLIELGADPAGIRIRSEGSNNPIYYLQNSYWAQYYNRRVELRWLDPDYLPFEIISSYEDSEYEALLQVEEWENIGYRSYYDRVLQNNLPLYRVKIWGYKTQQDAEEVASKLAKRFTDLQFEIR
;
A
#
# COMPACT_ATOMS: atom_id res chain seq x y z
N MET A 1 37.53 0.00 48.86
CA MET A 1 37.40 -0.72 50.14
C MET A 1 36.52 -1.95 49.93
N ASN A 2 36.67 -2.98 50.77
CA ASN A 2 35.85 -4.19 50.93
C ASN A 2 35.65 -5.15 49.74
N LYS A 3 36.39 -6.27 49.81
CA LYS A 3 35.95 -7.61 49.37
C LYS A 3 35.05 -8.25 50.46
N LEU A 4 34.17 -9.19 50.09
CA LEU A 4 33.73 -10.44 50.78
C LEU A 4 32.35 -10.88 50.19
N TYR A 5 31.91 -12.15 50.10
CA TYR A 5 32.53 -13.50 49.95
C TYR A 5 31.41 -14.57 49.72
N PHE A 6 31.77 -15.85 49.47
CA PHE A 6 30.89 -17.07 49.31
C PHE A 6 29.99 -17.13 48.05
N GLN A 7 29.99 -18.12 47.14
CA GLN A 7 30.55 -19.50 46.99
C GLN A 7 29.73 -20.70 47.54
N LYS A 8 29.57 -21.73 46.65
CA LYS A 8 29.19 -23.16 46.82
C LYS A 8 27.70 -23.51 46.51
N HIS A 9 27.33 -24.66 45.90
CA HIS A 9 28.09 -25.73 45.19
C HIS A 9 27.19 -26.67 44.31
N ILE A 10 27.67 -27.05 43.11
CA ILE A 10 27.78 -28.41 42.51
C ILE A 10 26.56 -29.38 42.45
N LEU A 11 26.21 -29.85 41.24
CA LEU A 11 26.31 -31.28 40.89
C LEU A 11 26.48 -31.54 39.37
N PHE A 12 27.57 -32.21 39.02
CA PHE A 12 27.85 -32.78 37.70
C PHE A 12 27.86 -34.30 37.88
N MET A 13 27.26 -35.08 36.99
CA MET A 13 27.49 -36.52 36.93
C MET A 13 27.63 -36.97 35.47
N ALA A 14 28.74 -37.64 35.19
CA ALA A 14 29.09 -38.11 33.85
C ALA A 14 28.58 -39.54 33.62
N PHE A 15 28.40 -39.90 32.35
CA PHE A 15 28.73 -41.25 31.90
C PHE A 15 29.32 -41.21 30.50
N ALA A 16 30.57 -41.64 30.38
CA ALA A 16 31.19 -41.96 29.11
C ALA A 16 31.11 -43.47 28.89
N VAL A 17 30.74 -43.89 27.68
CA VAL A 17 30.90 -45.28 27.22
C VAL A 17 31.68 -45.23 25.91
N LEU A 18 32.81 -45.92 25.90
CA LEU A 18 33.75 -45.98 24.78
C LEU A 18 33.57 -47.31 24.06
N ILE A 19 33.14 -47.32 22.80
CA ILE A 19 33.16 -48.52 21.94
C ILE A 19 33.82 -48.19 20.60
N THR A 20 34.96 -48.85 20.42
CA THR A 20 35.79 -49.12 19.22
C THR A 20 35.34 -48.62 17.84
N ALA A 21 36.29 -48.03 17.11
CA ALA A 21 36.18 -47.72 15.69
C ALA A 21 36.26 -48.98 14.79
N MET A 22 35.34 -49.08 13.81
CA MET A 22 35.50 -49.87 12.59
C MET A 22 34.62 -49.27 11.46
N GLY A 23 35.18 -49.22 10.24
CA GLY A 23 34.40 -49.21 8.99
C GLY A 23 33.70 -47.89 8.63
N GLY A 24 34.12 -47.27 7.54
CA GLY A 24 33.42 -46.11 6.99
C GLY A 24 32.04 -46.48 6.43
N ASN A 25 31.05 -45.63 6.69
CA ASN A 25 29.94 -45.40 5.78
C ASN A 25 29.61 -43.91 5.85
N SER A 26 29.57 -43.25 4.69
CA SER A 26 29.14 -41.86 4.59
C SER A 26 27.66 -41.77 4.90
N CYS A 27 27.33 -41.38 6.14
CA CYS A 27 25.97 -40.97 6.47
C CYS A 27 25.74 -39.58 5.85
N SER A 28 25.41 -39.55 4.56
CA SER A 28 24.80 -38.38 3.95
C SER A 28 23.52 -38.10 4.72
N THR A 29 23.45 -36.98 5.43
CA THR A 29 22.20 -36.48 5.97
C THR A 29 21.19 -36.41 4.82
N PRO A 30 19.98 -37.00 4.97
CA PRO A 30 18.97 -36.91 3.92
C PRO A 30 18.74 -35.44 3.59
N LYS A 31 18.81 -35.10 2.29
CA LYS A 31 18.51 -33.75 1.81
C LYS A 31 17.12 -33.36 2.31
N GLU A 32 17.06 -32.39 3.20
CA GLU A 32 15.81 -32.03 3.86
C GLU A 32 14.83 -31.47 2.81
N VAL A 33 13.79 -32.24 2.49
CA VAL A 33 12.85 -31.88 1.42
C VAL A 33 11.91 -30.82 1.97
N ALA A 34 12.19 -29.55 1.69
CA ALA A 34 11.36 -28.42 2.13
C ALA A 34 9.88 -28.65 1.78
N ILE A 35 8.98 -28.29 2.70
CA ILE A 35 7.52 -28.35 2.48
C ILE A 35 7.17 -27.44 1.31
N LYS A 36 6.63 -28.02 0.23
CA LYS A 36 6.19 -27.27 -0.95
C LYS A 36 4.87 -27.82 -1.51
N PRO A 37 3.92 -26.97 -1.93
CA PRO A 37 2.76 -27.42 -2.68
C PRO A 37 3.18 -27.84 -4.09
N LEU A 38 2.91 -29.09 -4.46
CA LEU A 38 2.94 -29.55 -5.86
C LEU A 38 1.62 -29.25 -6.56
N TYR A 39 0.52 -29.23 -5.81
CA TYR A 39 -0.79 -28.79 -6.28
C TYR A 39 -1.54 -28.15 -5.10
N PHE A 40 -1.75 -26.85 -5.18
CA PHE A 40 -2.56 -26.10 -4.22
C PHE A 40 -3.14 -24.88 -4.94
N PRO A 41 -4.33 -25.00 -5.55
CA PRO A 41 -4.98 -23.89 -6.27
C PRO A 41 -5.20 -22.62 -5.45
N ALA A 42 -5.20 -22.71 -4.11
CA ALA A 42 -5.46 -21.63 -3.15
C ALA A 42 -6.82 -20.93 -3.26
N VAL A 43 -7.60 -21.20 -4.31
CA VAL A 43 -8.88 -20.56 -4.61
C VAL A 43 -9.91 -21.59 -5.06
N SER A 44 -11.16 -21.40 -4.63
CA SER A 44 -12.34 -22.04 -5.21
C SER A 44 -13.50 -21.05 -5.23
N GLU A 45 -14.32 -21.10 -6.27
CA GLU A 45 -15.53 -20.29 -6.39
C GLU A 45 -16.76 -21.20 -6.41
N ILE A 46 -17.80 -20.82 -5.66
CA ILE A 46 -19.08 -21.54 -5.58
C ILE A 46 -20.25 -20.56 -5.46
N GLN A 47 -21.44 -20.95 -5.88
CA GLN A 47 -22.66 -20.20 -5.56
C GLN A 47 -23.09 -20.43 -4.10
N LYS A 48 -23.85 -19.50 -3.53
CA LYS A 48 -24.42 -19.66 -2.18
C LYS A 48 -25.29 -20.91 -2.11
N GLY A 49 -24.91 -21.84 -1.23
CA GLY A 49 -25.58 -23.13 -1.07
C GLY A 49 -24.94 -24.30 -1.84
N GLU A 50 -23.97 -24.05 -2.72
CA GLU A 50 -23.14 -25.10 -3.34
C GLU A 50 -22.02 -25.56 -2.37
N SER A 51 -21.05 -26.34 -2.86
CA SER A 51 -19.94 -26.83 -2.04
C SER A 51 -18.65 -26.89 -2.84
N ALA A 52 -17.56 -26.36 -2.27
CA ALA A 52 -16.25 -26.32 -2.89
C ALA A 52 -15.47 -27.58 -2.57
N LYS A 53 -14.90 -28.24 -3.60
CA LYS A 53 -13.94 -29.33 -3.40
C LYS A 53 -12.52 -28.78 -3.34
N LEU A 54 -11.96 -28.74 -2.14
CA LEU A 54 -10.55 -28.40 -1.91
C LEU A 54 -9.74 -29.67 -2.14
N SER A 55 -8.71 -29.64 -3.00
CA SER A 55 -7.86 -30.80 -3.30
C SER A 55 -6.40 -30.37 -3.37
N TRP A 56 -5.50 -31.06 -2.67
CA TRP A 56 -4.10 -30.64 -2.54
C TRP A 56 -3.11 -31.78 -2.72
N LYS A 57 -1.87 -31.40 -3.01
CA LYS A 57 -0.69 -32.25 -3.00
C LYS A 57 0.51 -31.46 -2.49
N PHE A 58 1.07 -31.85 -1.37
CA PHE A 58 2.31 -31.32 -0.81
C PHE A 58 3.43 -32.37 -0.88
N GLU A 59 4.64 -31.91 -1.17
CA GLU A 59 5.88 -32.68 -1.02
C GLU A 59 6.60 -32.19 0.23
N GLY A 60 7.24 -33.08 0.99
CA GLY A 60 8.00 -32.73 2.20
C GLY A 60 7.17 -32.50 3.48
N ALA A 61 5.83 -32.55 3.40
CA ALA A 61 4.94 -32.54 4.57
C ALA A 61 4.54 -33.96 4.99
N GLU A 62 4.35 -34.18 6.29
CA GLU A 62 3.86 -35.45 6.87
C GLU A 62 2.33 -35.45 7.01
N LYS A 63 1.74 -34.29 7.30
CA LYS A 63 0.29 -34.11 7.47
C LYS A 63 -0.12 -32.67 7.15
N ILE A 64 -1.39 -32.50 6.81
CA ILE A 64 -2.02 -31.21 6.57
C ILE A 64 -3.12 -31.02 7.63
N ARG A 65 -3.10 -29.91 8.37
CA ARG A 65 -4.16 -29.56 9.33
C ARG A 65 -4.93 -28.36 8.82
N ILE A 66 -6.25 -28.50 8.67
CA ILE A 66 -7.14 -27.40 8.30
C ILE A 66 -7.72 -26.82 9.60
N GLU A 67 -7.24 -25.66 10.05
CA GLU A 67 -7.62 -25.08 11.36
C GLU A 67 -9.12 -24.83 11.48
N ASN A 68 -9.74 -24.31 10.43
CA ASN A 68 -11.19 -24.02 10.38
C ASN A 68 -12.05 -25.27 10.60
N LEU A 69 -11.51 -26.46 10.28
CA LEU A 69 -12.15 -27.76 10.47
C LEU A 69 -11.60 -28.53 11.68
N ARG A 70 -10.56 -27.99 12.33
CA ARG A 70 -9.80 -28.59 13.45
C ARG A 70 -9.39 -30.05 13.20
N ARG A 71 -9.08 -30.38 11.95
CA ARG A 71 -8.85 -31.76 11.50
C ARG A 71 -7.56 -31.90 10.68
N ASN A 72 -6.90 -33.05 10.85
CA ASN A 72 -5.72 -33.46 10.09
C ASN A 72 -6.13 -34.34 8.89
N TYR A 73 -5.32 -34.28 7.84
CA TYR A 73 -5.47 -34.95 6.55
C TYR A 73 -4.09 -35.32 5.99
N ASP A 74 -4.08 -36.15 4.96
CA ASP A 74 -2.83 -36.57 4.31
C ASP A 74 -2.22 -35.45 3.44
N PRO A 75 -0.90 -35.51 3.15
CA PRO A 75 -0.23 -34.57 2.23
C PRO A 75 -0.80 -34.54 0.81
N THR A 76 -1.52 -35.58 0.39
CA THR A 76 -2.24 -35.64 -0.89
C THR A 76 -3.67 -36.10 -0.64
N ASP A 77 -4.63 -35.17 -0.56
CA ASP A 77 -6.01 -35.47 -0.15
C ASP A 77 -6.99 -34.41 -0.71
N SER A 78 -8.28 -34.59 -0.47
CA SER A 78 -9.32 -33.62 -0.81
C SER A 78 -10.51 -33.64 0.16
N ILE A 79 -11.11 -32.48 0.40
CA ILE A 79 -12.36 -32.34 1.15
C ILE A 79 -13.37 -31.46 0.42
N THR A 80 -14.65 -31.74 0.62
CA THR A 80 -15.74 -30.85 0.22
C THR A 80 -16.18 -29.99 1.40
N VAL A 81 -16.23 -28.66 1.21
CA VAL A 81 -16.68 -27.68 2.21
C VAL A 81 -17.88 -26.89 1.68
N LYS A 82 -18.79 -26.51 2.59
CA LYS A 82 -19.97 -25.69 2.29
C LYS A 82 -20.03 -24.48 3.23
N PRO A 83 -19.22 -23.44 3.01
CA PRO A 83 -19.33 -22.20 3.76
C PRO A 83 -20.53 -21.38 3.27
N ASP A 84 -21.21 -20.70 4.20
CA ASP A 84 -22.38 -19.85 3.89
C ASP A 84 -22.00 -18.43 3.41
N ALA A 85 -20.73 -18.05 3.60
CA ALA A 85 -20.11 -16.79 3.16
C ALA A 85 -18.65 -17.03 2.75
N THR A 86 -18.03 -16.09 2.02
CA THR A 86 -16.62 -16.21 1.61
C THR A 86 -15.72 -16.52 2.80
N THR A 87 -15.00 -17.63 2.73
CA THR A 87 -14.28 -18.20 3.88
C THR A 87 -12.85 -18.57 3.50
N ILE A 88 -11.88 -18.15 4.33
CA ILE A 88 -10.47 -18.52 4.20
C ILE A 88 -10.19 -19.75 5.08
N TYR A 89 -9.81 -20.85 4.45
CA TYR A 89 -9.36 -22.07 5.12
C TYR A 89 -7.84 -22.02 5.32
N ASN A 90 -7.40 -22.11 6.57
CA ASN A 90 -5.99 -22.11 6.95
C ASN A 90 -5.45 -23.55 6.97
N PHE A 91 -4.55 -23.85 6.04
CA PHE A 91 -3.88 -25.14 5.85
C PHE A 91 -2.47 -25.09 6.45
N LEU A 92 -2.29 -25.70 7.63
CA LEU A 92 -0.99 -25.93 8.23
C LEU A 92 -0.38 -27.22 7.68
N ALA A 93 0.61 -27.10 6.79
CA ALA A 93 1.43 -28.23 6.36
C ALA A 93 2.54 -28.46 7.40
N ILE A 94 2.60 -29.66 7.96
CA ILE A 94 3.44 -29.97 9.13
C ILE A 94 4.40 -31.12 8.82
N ARG A 95 5.65 -31.00 9.29
CA ARG A 95 6.65 -32.09 9.35
C ARG A 95 7.39 -31.98 10.67
N GLY A 96 7.24 -32.96 11.57
CA GLY A 96 7.83 -32.91 12.91
C GLY A 96 7.40 -31.65 13.67
N VAL A 97 8.35 -30.73 13.90
CA VAL A 97 8.11 -29.41 14.50
C VAL A 97 7.91 -28.28 13.48
N ASP A 98 8.31 -28.48 12.22
CA ASP A 98 8.13 -27.48 11.16
C ASP A 98 6.65 -27.37 10.79
N THR A 99 6.16 -26.13 10.67
CA THR A 99 4.80 -25.85 10.21
C THR A 99 4.80 -24.67 9.24
N VAL A 100 4.21 -24.85 8.05
CA VAL A 100 4.04 -23.81 7.03
C VAL A 100 2.55 -23.58 6.80
N LEU A 101 2.10 -22.33 6.90
CA LEU A 101 0.71 -21.93 6.68
C LEU A 101 0.46 -21.57 5.21
N PHE A 102 -0.55 -22.21 4.63
CA PHE A 102 -1.15 -21.87 3.34
C PHE A 102 -2.61 -21.46 3.56
N LYS A 103 -3.13 -20.57 2.71
CA LYS A 103 -4.54 -20.11 2.75
C LYS A 103 -5.29 -20.59 1.52
N TRP A 104 -6.47 -21.18 1.70
CA TRP A 104 -7.40 -21.50 0.61
C TRP A 104 -8.66 -20.64 0.74
N HIS A 105 -8.87 -19.74 -0.22
CA HIS A 105 -10.01 -18.85 -0.28
C HIS A 105 -11.17 -19.55 -1.00
N VAL A 106 -12.30 -19.73 -0.31
CA VAL A 106 -13.54 -20.21 -0.92
C VAL A 106 -14.48 -19.03 -1.06
N PHE A 107 -14.60 -18.51 -2.28
CA PHE A 107 -15.48 -17.39 -2.61
C PHE A 107 -16.91 -17.90 -2.79
N VAL A 108 -17.82 -17.40 -1.96
CA VAL A 108 -19.25 -17.70 -2.06
C VAL A 108 -19.92 -16.59 -2.82
N LYS A 109 -20.15 -16.81 -4.11
CA LYS A 109 -20.97 -15.96 -4.97
C LYS A 109 -22.41 -16.06 -4.48
N VAL A 110 -22.88 -15.04 -3.78
CA VAL A 110 -24.31 -14.87 -3.55
C VAL A 110 -24.92 -14.55 -4.92
N PRO A 111 -25.96 -15.26 -5.39
CA PRO A 111 -26.70 -14.82 -6.57
C PRO A 111 -27.10 -13.36 -6.38
N GLU A 112 -26.87 -12.53 -7.40
CA GLU A 112 -27.33 -11.15 -7.38
C GLU A 112 -28.86 -11.17 -7.22
N ASP A 113 -29.37 -10.93 -6.00
CA ASP A 113 -30.53 -10.07 -5.88
C ASP A 113 -30.13 -8.80 -6.63
N VAL A 114 -30.82 -8.52 -7.73
CA VAL A 114 -30.46 -7.45 -8.64
C VAL A 114 -30.74 -6.13 -7.96
N ILE A 115 -29.78 -5.67 -7.15
CA ILE A 115 -29.75 -4.29 -6.68
C ILE A 115 -29.33 -3.44 -7.88
N THR A 116 -30.31 -3.02 -8.68
CA THR A 116 -30.18 -1.99 -9.70
C THR A 116 -29.82 -0.66 -9.03
N THR A 117 -28.54 -0.45 -8.68
CA THR A 117 -28.03 0.86 -8.27
C THR A 117 -27.62 1.69 -9.49
N GLY A 118 -28.52 1.85 -10.46
CA GLY A 118 -28.35 2.80 -11.56
C GLY A 118 -28.23 4.22 -11.04
N THR A 119 -27.22 5.02 -11.37
CA THR A 119 -27.07 6.42 -10.88
C THR A 119 -28.28 7.31 -11.17
N ASP A 120 -28.89 7.17 -12.35
CA ASP A 120 -30.17 7.80 -12.70
C ASP A 120 -31.38 7.15 -12.01
N GLN A 121 -31.25 5.91 -11.51
CA GLN A 121 -32.25 5.21 -10.68
C GLN A 121 -32.02 5.36 -9.16
N VAL A 122 -30.93 6.02 -8.73
CA VAL A 122 -30.75 6.50 -7.33
C VAL A 122 -31.60 7.77 -7.09
N THR A 123 -32.80 7.79 -7.68
CA THR A 123 -34.00 8.50 -7.21
C THR A 123 -34.93 7.57 -6.46
N ASP A 124 -34.92 6.27 -6.79
CA ASP A 124 -35.90 5.26 -6.36
C ASP A 124 -35.28 4.09 -5.58
N ALA A 125 -33.97 4.16 -5.28
CA ALA A 125 -33.28 3.14 -4.47
C ALA A 125 -33.96 2.98 -3.08
N THR A 126 -34.42 1.77 -2.78
CA THR A 126 -35.09 1.43 -1.53
C THR A 126 -34.14 1.51 -0.32
N PRO A 127 -34.65 1.74 0.90
CA PRO A 127 -33.86 1.61 2.11
C PRO A 127 -33.28 0.20 2.28
N SER A 128 -32.00 0.11 2.61
CA SER A 128 -31.37 -1.07 3.21
C SER A 128 -31.80 -1.21 4.67
N PHE A 129 -31.94 -2.46 5.12
CA PHE A 129 -32.06 -2.82 6.55
C PHE A 129 -30.93 -3.75 7.01
N LEU A 130 -29.91 -3.94 6.17
CA LEU A 130 -28.67 -4.61 6.53
C LEU A 130 -27.66 -3.55 6.96
N GLN A 131 -27.06 -3.74 8.15
CA GLN A 131 -26.04 -2.82 8.67
C GLN A 131 -24.86 -2.70 7.70
N SER A 132 -24.40 -1.48 7.43
CA SER A 132 -23.27 -1.23 6.55
C SER A 132 -22.58 0.08 6.89
N GLU A 133 -21.25 0.10 6.76
CA GLU A 133 -20.42 1.31 6.90
C GLU A 133 -20.38 2.15 5.62
N TYR A 134 -21.01 1.71 4.53
CA TYR A 134 -20.97 2.34 3.21
C TYR A 134 -22.37 2.59 2.66
N PHE A 135 -22.48 3.49 1.68
CA PHE A 135 -23.73 3.81 0.98
C PHE A 135 -24.43 2.53 0.50
N SER A 136 -25.62 2.28 1.06
CA SER A 136 -26.39 1.04 0.87
C SER A 136 -27.84 1.27 0.45
N GLY A 137 -28.32 2.52 0.43
CA GLY A 137 -29.69 2.85 0.05
C GLY A 137 -30.02 4.33 0.26
N LEU A 138 -31.29 4.68 0.06
CA LEU A 138 -31.83 6.01 0.33
C LEU A 138 -33.00 5.91 1.31
N ILE A 139 -33.15 6.91 2.16
CA ILE A 139 -34.31 7.03 3.05
C ILE A 139 -34.72 8.50 3.18
N ASP A 140 -36.02 8.79 3.19
CA ASP A 140 -36.50 10.15 3.46
C ASP A 140 -36.47 10.47 4.95
N TYR A 141 -36.08 11.70 5.30
CA TYR A 141 -36.09 12.14 6.68
C TYR A 141 -37.51 12.12 7.25
N THR A 142 -37.69 11.41 8.35
CA THR A 142 -38.92 11.40 9.16
C THR A 142 -38.55 11.49 10.64
N ALA A 143 -39.55 11.68 11.51
CA ALA A 143 -39.32 11.70 12.96
C ALA A 143 -38.60 10.46 13.51
N ASN A 144 -38.75 9.30 12.85
CA ASN A 144 -38.18 8.02 13.26
C ASN A 144 -36.79 7.75 12.68
N VAL A 145 -36.41 8.40 11.58
CA VAL A 145 -35.10 8.22 10.93
C VAL A 145 -34.06 9.10 11.64
N LYS A 146 -33.03 8.48 12.21
CA LYS A 146 -31.99 9.17 12.99
C LYS A 146 -30.64 9.12 12.24
N PRO A 147 -29.97 10.27 12.04
CA PRO A 147 -28.58 10.28 11.62
C PRO A 147 -27.70 9.53 12.62
N LYS A 148 -26.97 8.53 12.14
CA LYS A 148 -26.03 7.70 12.89
C LYS A 148 -24.57 8.04 12.60
N SER A 149 -24.29 8.55 11.41
CA SER A 149 -22.98 9.08 11.01
C SER A 149 -23.15 10.12 9.90
N PHE A 150 -22.08 10.86 9.64
CA PHE A 150 -21.89 11.54 8.36
C PHE A 150 -20.43 11.40 7.94
N ARG A 151 -20.16 11.57 6.64
CA ARG A 151 -18.81 11.57 6.09
C ARG A 151 -18.63 12.75 5.14
N ILE A 152 -17.50 13.43 5.30
CA ILE A 152 -16.98 14.42 4.35
C ILE A 152 -16.37 13.63 3.19
N ILE A 153 -16.98 13.65 2.01
CA ILE A 153 -16.52 12.88 0.86
C ILE A 153 -15.59 13.70 -0.05
N SER A 154 -15.83 15.00 -0.15
CA SER A 154 -14.92 15.91 -0.83
C SER A 154 -14.84 17.27 -0.14
N HIS A 155 -13.75 17.98 -0.41
CA HIS A 155 -13.53 19.33 0.09
C HIS A 155 -12.96 20.25 -1.00
N MET A 156 -13.26 21.53 -0.91
CA MET A 156 -12.72 22.59 -1.76
C MET A 156 -12.48 23.84 -0.91
N ILE A 157 -11.37 24.51 -1.15
CA ILE A 157 -10.98 25.72 -0.42
C ILE A 157 -10.98 26.89 -1.41
N ASP A 158 -11.66 27.95 -1.04
CA ASP A 158 -11.55 29.29 -1.60
C ASP A 158 -11.07 30.21 -0.47
N ASN A 159 -10.51 31.37 -0.80
CA ASN A 159 -9.67 32.20 0.10
C ASN A 159 -10.27 32.43 1.51
N ASP A 160 -11.58 32.60 1.61
CA ASP A 160 -12.34 32.84 2.86
C ASP A 160 -13.35 31.70 3.21
N LYS A 161 -13.34 30.59 2.46
CA LYS A 161 -14.39 29.55 2.55
C LYS A 161 -13.84 28.13 2.40
N ILE A 162 -14.30 27.25 3.27
CA ILE A 162 -14.10 25.80 3.13
C ILE A 162 -15.46 25.20 2.79
N ASN A 163 -15.57 24.65 1.58
CA ASN A 163 -16.76 23.96 1.10
C ASN A 163 -16.55 22.45 1.24
N LEU A 164 -17.41 21.80 2.01
CA LEU A 164 -17.37 20.36 2.27
C LEU A 164 -18.62 19.71 1.66
N ASN A 165 -18.46 18.58 0.99
CA ASN A 165 -19.57 17.76 0.53
C ASN A 165 -19.75 16.58 1.50
N LEU A 166 -20.93 16.49 2.11
CA LEU A 166 -21.25 15.51 3.14
C LEU A 166 -22.31 14.53 2.67
N LEU A 167 -22.12 13.26 3.03
CA LEU A 167 -23.17 12.25 3.05
C LEU A 167 -23.55 11.95 4.50
N VAL A 168 -24.85 11.97 4.81
CA VAL A 168 -25.38 11.71 6.17
C VAL A 168 -26.17 10.41 6.13
N PHE A 169 -25.86 9.49 7.05
CA PHE A 169 -26.34 8.12 7.02
C PHE A 169 -27.12 7.73 8.28
N ASP A 170 -28.05 6.78 8.14
CA ASP A 170 -28.59 6.01 9.26
C ASP A 170 -27.66 4.82 9.64
N GLU A 171 -28.12 3.92 10.50
CA GLU A 171 -27.34 2.75 10.94
C GLU A 171 -27.20 1.64 9.88
N PHE A 172 -27.96 1.71 8.78
CA PHE A 172 -27.93 0.73 7.68
C PHE A 172 -27.16 1.23 6.46
N GLY A 173 -26.53 2.40 6.55
CA GLY A 173 -25.83 3.04 5.43
C GLY A 173 -26.78 3.70 4.42
N ASN A 174 -28.04 3.98 4.77
CA ASN A 174 -28.94 4.73 3.91
C ASN A 174 -28.63 6.23 3.97
N PHE A 175 -28.45 6.88 2.82
CA PHE A 175 -28.36 8.34 2.79
C PHE A 175 -29.72 8.96 3.13
N ILE A 176 -29.74 9.80 4.17
CA ILE A 176 -30.94 10.45 4.68
C ILE A 176 -31.22 11.70 3.84
N LYS A 177 -32.30 11.69 3.05
CA LYS A 177 -32.76 12.78 2.19
C LYS A 177 -33.56 13.83 2.96
N GLY A 178 -33.41 15.11 2.61
CA GLY A 178 -34.24 16.21 3.11
C GLY A 178 -33.86 16.79 4.48
N LEU A 179 -32.67 16.50 5.00
CA LEU A 179 -32.17 17.07 6.26
C LEU A 179 -31.96 18.59 6.18
N ASP A 180 -31.71 19.12 4.99
CA ASP A 180 -31.57 20.56 4.72
C ASP A 180 -32.86 21.36 4.96
N ASN A 181 -34.03 20.73 4.76
CA ASN A 181 -35.33 21.31 5.09
C ASN A 181 -35.64 21.26 6.59
N ASN A 182 -34.90 20.47 7.38
CA ASN A 182 -35.01 20.45 8.84
C ASN A 182 -33.90 21.31 9.45
N SER A 183 -34.24 22.55 9.76
CA SER A 183 -33.31 23.56 10.30
C SER A 183 -32.49 23.09 11.51
N LYS A 184 -32.95 22.10 12.28
CA LYS A 184 -32.19 21.59 13.44
C LYS A 184 -30.88 20.90 13.07
N PHE A 185 -30.85 20.07 12.03
CA PHE A 185 -29.64 19.28 11.73
C PHE A 185 -28.47 20.20 11.33
N GLY A 186 -28.70 21.12 10.38
CA GLY A 186 -27.69 22.07 9.93
C GLY A 186 -27.25 23.05 11.03
N ASN A 187 -28.16 23.49 11.89
CA ASN A 187 -27.87 24.43 12.98
C ASN A 187 -27.11 23.77 14.16
N ASP A 188 -27.25 22.46 14.35
CA ASP A 188 -26.55 21.71 15.40
C ASP A 188 -25.14 21.25 14.97
N LEU A 189 -24.69 21.56 13.74
CA LEU A 189 -23.33 21.34 13.27
C LEU A 189 -22.35 22.36 13.86
N ILE A 190 -21.24 21.86 14.40
CA ILE A 190 -20.11 22.64 14.91
C ILE A 190 -18.87 22.24 14.12
N ALA A 191 -18.16 23.24 13.58
CA ALA A 191 -16.91 23.04 12.87
C ALA A 191 -15.74 23.73 13.60
N ASN A 192 -14.67 22.98 13.83
CA ASN A 192 -13.43 23.48 14.43
C ASN A 192 -12.25 23.17 13.51
N MET A 193 -11.27 24.05 13.50
CA MET A 193 -10.01 23.89 12.78
C MET A 193 -8.87 23.81 13.79
N ILE A 194 -7.97 22.83 13.63
CA ILE A 194 -6.73 22.72 14.40
C ILE A 194 -5.57 22.93 13.43
N ASP A 195 -4.82 24.03 13.61
CA ASP A 195 -3.56 24.29 12.90
C ASP A 195 -2.46 23.34 13.44
N ASN A 196 -1.54 22.88 12.58
CA ASN A 196 -0.47 21.95 12.95
C ASN A 196 0.88 22.39 12.36
N PRO A 197 1.96 22.54 13.18
CA PRO A 197 2.13 21.96 14.50
C PRO A 197 1.73 22.86 15.69
N SER A 198 1.16 24.05 15.50
CA SER A 198 0.88 24.96 16.63
C SER A 198 -0.25 24.51 17.59
N GLU A 199 -1.02 23.49 17.19
CA GLU A 199 -2.21 22.97 17.90
C GLU A 199 -3.29 24.03 18.17
N LYS A 200 -3.22 25.18 17.48
CA LYS A 200 -4.16 26.29 17.65
C LYS A 200 -5.55 25.88 17.17
N ILE A 201 -6.52 25.92 18.08
CA ILE A 201 -7.93 25.66 17.78
C ILE A 201 -8.63 26.97 17.37
N THR A 202 -9.30 26.94 16.22
CA THR A 202 -10.12 28.05 15.70
C THR A 202 -11.54 27.53 15.40
N ASN A 203 -12.56 28.12 16.01
CA ASN A 203 -13.96 27.81 15.68
C ASN A 203 -14.29 28.38 14.29
N LEU A 204 -14.88 27.56 13.41
CA LEU A 204 -15.30 27.96 12.07
C LEU A 204 -16.80 28.27 12.08
N GLU A 205 -17.20 29.34 11.39
CA GLU A 205 -18.60 29.74 11.29
C GLU A 205 -19.31 28.91 10.20
N VAL A 206 -20.31 28.13 10.57
CA VAL A 206 -21.18 27.42 9.61
C VAL A 206 -22.07 28.45 8.90
N LYS A 207 -21.79 28.73 7.63
CA LYS A 207 -22.55 29.70 6.81
C LYS A 207 -23.80 29.09 6.20
N SER A 208 -23.74 27.84 5.76
CA SER A 208 -24.91 27.12 5.27
C SER A 208 -24.69 25.61 5.21
N PHE A 209 -25.75 24.86 5.48
CA PHE A 209 -25.91 23.45 5.16
C PHE A 209 -27.10 23.32 4.20
N LYS A 210 -26.87 22.84 2.97
CA LYS A 210 -27.90 22.78 1.90
C LYS A 210 -27.77 21.47 1.12
N LYS A 211 -28.86 20.96 0.54
CA LYS A 211 -28.77 19.87 -0.44
C LYS A 211 -27.86 20.27 -1.60
N TYR A 212 -26.91 19.39 -1.90
CA TYR A 212 -26.04 19.47 -3.08
C TYR A 212 -26.62 18.59 -4.19
N GLN A 213 -26.59 19.11 -5.42
CA GLN A 213 -26.84 18.35 -6.63
C GLN A 213 -25.98 18.93 -7.77
N ASN A 214 -25.20 18.08 -8.43
CA ASN A 214 -24.40 18.47 -9.58
C ASN A 214 -25.28 18.83 -10.78
N GLU A 215 -24.91 19.89 -11.50
CA GLU A 215 -25.66 20.45 -12.63
C GLU A 215 -25.81 19.46 -13.78
N SER A 216 -24.70 18.83 -14.20
CA SER A 216 -24.71 17.82 -15.26
C SER A 216 -25.34 16.50 -14.83
N LYS A 217 -25.50 16.25 -13.51
CA LYS A 217 -25.99 15.00 -12.87
C LYS A 217 -25.19 13.73 -13.17
N HIS A 218 -24.34 13.75 -14.20
CA HIS A 218 -23.54 12.63 -14.67
C HIS A 218 -22.06 12.85 -14.36
N ILE A 219 -21.31 11.76 -14.34
CA ILE A 219 -19.89 11.72 -14.00
C ILE A 219 -19.04 11.14 -15.13
N ASP A 220 -17.81 11.60 -15.19
CA ASP A 220 -16.73 10.88 -15.86
C ASP A 220 -15.80 10.33 -14.79
N MET A 221 -15.54 9.02 -14.82
CA MET A 221 -14.70 8.35 -13.85
C MET A 221 -13.49 7.72 -14.56
N ALA A 222 -12.28 8.14 -14.20
CA ALA A 222 -11.07 7.38 -14.53
C ALA A 222 -10.74 6.45 -13.37
N VAL A 223 -10.71 5.14 -13.63
CA VAL A 223 -10.32 4.11 -12.66
C VAL A 223 -8.97 3.54 -13.02
N LEU A 224 -8.03 3.58 -12.07
CA LEU A 224 -6.71 3.00 -12.18
C LEU A 224 -6.57 1.87 -11.15
N LEU A 225 -6.38 0.63 -11.61
CA LEU A 225 -6.25 -0.56 -10.77
C LEU A 225 -4.79 -1.03 -10.72
N ASP A 226 -4.21 -1.06 -9.53
CA ASP A 226 -2.91 -1.71 -9.28
C ASP A 226 -3.00 -3.21 -9.67
N ASN A 227 -1.98 -3.69 -10.37
CA ASN A 227 -1.81 -5.08 -10.81
C ASN A 227 -0.35 -5.55 -10.59
N SER A 228 0.35 -4.92 -9.63
CA SER A 228 1.64 -5.37 -9.09
C SER A 228 1.53 -6.78 -8.48
N ALA A 229 2.66 -7.44 -8.18
CA ALA A 229 2.62 -8.82 -7.69
C ALA A 229 1.84 -9.02 -6.37
N ILE A 230 1.63 -7.96 -5.58
CA ILE A 230 0.81 -7.97 -4.35
C ILE A 230 -0.68 -8.16 -4.67
N ALA A 231 -1.15 -7.63 -5.81
CA ALA A 231 -2.55 -7.76 -6.25
C ALA A 231 -2.99 -9.22 -6.47
N GLY A 232 -2.04 -10.15 -6.65
CA GLY A 232 -2.31 -11.56 -6.88
C GLY A 232 -3.01 -12.28 -5.71
N ASP A 233 -2.92 -11.73 -4.50
CA ASP A 233 -3.63 -12.24 -3.32
C ASP A 233 -5.09 -11.74 -3.23
N TYR A 234 -5.49 -10.75 -4.05
CA TYR A 234 -6.77 -10.05 -3.97
C TYR A 234 -7.57 -10.17 -5.28
N TYR A 235 -8.36 -11.23 -5.41
CA TYR A 235 -9.27 -11.45 -6.54
C TYR A 235 -10.67 -11.86 -6.02
N PRO A 236 -11.80 -11.46 -6.63
CA PRO A 236 -11.94 -10.71 -7.89
C PRO A 236 -12.32 -9.23 -7.70
N ILE A 237 -11.33 -8.34 -7.55
CA ILE A 237 -11.56 -6.88 -7.49
C ILE A 237 -12.15 -6.35 -8.80
N LEU A 238 -11.73 -6.90 -9.95
CA LEU A 238 -12.30 -6.53 -11.25
C LEU A 238 -13.79 -6.86 -11.36
N ASP A 239 -14.26 -7.98 -10.82
CA ASP A 239 -15.68 -8.35 -10.96
C ASP A 239 -16.58 -7.50 -10.05
N ASN A 240 -16.08 -7.09 -8.88
CA ASN A 240 -16.75 -6.08 -8.05
C ASN A 240 -16.85 -4.72 -8.76
N PHE A 241 -15.78 -4.30 -9.45
CA PHE A 241 -15.83 -3.10 -10.28
C PHE A 241 -16.82 -3.25 -11.46
N LYS A 242 -16.79 -4.38 -12.18
CA LYS A 242 -17.76 -4.69 -13.25
C LYS A 242 -19.20 -4.72 -12.75
N ALA A 243 -19.45 -5.17 -11.51
CA ALA A 243 -20.78 -5.16 -10.90
C ALA A 243 -21.25 -3.72 -10.66
N PHE A 244 -20.38 -2.87 -10.10
CA PHE A 244 -20.64 -1.43 -9.98
C PHE A 244 -20.95 -0.77 -11.33
N THR A 245 -20.18 -1.04 -12.39
CA THR A 245 -20.39 -0.35 -13.68
C THR A 245 -21.71 -0.70 -14.38
N LYS A 246 -22.36 -1.82 -14.04
CA LYS A 246 -23.76 -2.12 -14.45
C LYS A 246 -24.76 -1.08 -13.91
N GLY A 247 -24.43 -0.42 -12.81
CA GLY A 247 -25.24 0.60 -12.12
C GLY A 247 -24.93 2.04 -12.56
N LEU A 248 -24.33 2.26 -13.71
CA LEU A 248 -24.06 3.62 -14.19
C LEU A 248 -25.04 4.01 -15.32
N SER A 249 -25.36 5.29 -15.38
CA SER A 249 -26.19 5.87 -16.44
C SER A 249 -25.49 5.76 -17.79
N ASP A 250 -26.24 5.59 -18.88
CA ASP A 250 -25.74 5.60 -20.26
C ASP A 250 -24.98 6.90 -20.62
N LYS A 251 -25.11 7.95 -19.79
CA LYS A 251 -24.40 9.24 -19.90
C LYS A 251 -23.20 9.38 -18.97
N ASP A 252 -23.08 8.54 -17.95
CA ASP A 252 -21.84 8.41 -17.19
C ASP A 252 -20.78 7.76 -18.07
N ARG A 253 -19.53 8.19 -17.96
CA ARG A 253 -18.42 7.69 -18.80
C ARG A 253 -17.28 7.15 -17.95
N ILE A 254 -16.65 6.08 -18.42
CA ILE A 254 -15.63 5.36 -17.68
C ILE A 254 -14.38 5.22 -18.54
N MET A 255 -13.25 5.64 -18.01
CA MET A 255 -11.91 5.23 -18.44
C MET A 255 -11.41 4.19 -17.44
N PHE A 256 -10.83 3.09 -17.91
CA PHE A 256 -10.24 2.07 -17.04
C PHE A 256 -8.81 1.78 -17.48
N ARG A 257 -7.89 1.75 -16.52
CA ARG A 257 -6.53 1.25 -16.71
C ARG A 257 -6.13 0.31 -15.58
N SER A 258 -5.27 -0.64 -15.89
CA SER A 258 -4.52 -1.39 -14.87
C SER A 258 -3.02 -1.18 -15.06
N PHE A 259 -2.24 -1.24 -13.97
CA PHE A 259 -0.82 -0.89 -13.99
C PHE A 259 0.03 -1.73 -13.04
N ASN A 260 1.31 -1.88 -13.39
CA ASN A 260 2.39 -2.23 -12.50
C ASN A 260 3.49 -1.15 -12.60
N GLN A 261 4.72 -1.47 -13.04
CA GLN A 261 5.68 -0.46 -13.47
C GLN A 261 5.33 0.22 -14.82
N LYS A 262 4.40 -0.37 -15.58
CA LYS A 262 3.82 0.13 -16.85
C LYS A 262 2.29 0.04 -16.82
N ILE A 263 1.61 0.64 -17.81
CA ILE A 263 0.18 0.39 -18.03
C ILE A 263 0.01 -0.97 -18.73
N ASN A 264 -0.74 -1.89 -18.13
CA ASN A 264 -1.03 -3.23 -18.68
C ASN A 264 -2.28 -3.22 -19.55
N THR A 265 -3.38 -2.69 -19.02
CA THR A 265 -4.68 -2.59 -19.72
C THR A 265 -5.07 -1.12 -19.85
N SER A 266 -5.65 -0.73 -20.98
CA SER A 266 -6.20 0.63 -21.16
C SER A 266 -7.47 0.61 -22.00
N VAL A 267 -8.55 1.08 -21.39
CA VAL A 267 -9.87 1.33 -22.00
C VAL A 267 -10.09 2.83 -22.01
N ALA A 268 -10.24 3.41 -23.19
CA ALA A 268 -10.49 4.84 -23.36
C ALA A 268 -11.83 5.26 -22.73
N LEU A 269 -11.97 6.56 -22.43
CA LEU A 269 -13.19 7.12 -21.83
C LEU A 269 -14.40 6.88 -22.75
N GLN A 270 -15.38 6.12 -22.27
CA GLN A 270 -16.60 5.80 -23.02
C GLN A 270 -17.81 5.63 -22.11
N ASN A 271 -19.01 5.86 -22.64
CA ASN A 271 -20.28 5.71 -21.93
C ASN A 271 -20.43 4.33 -21.27
N ALA A 272 -21.11 4.27 -20.12
CA ALA A 272 -21.26 3.08 -19.28
C ALA A 272 -21.69 1.82 -20.07
N ASP A 273 -22.67 1.91 -20.96
CA ASP A 273 -23.08 0.78 -21.82
C ASP A 273 -21.96 0.23 -22.71
N LYS A 274 -21.21 1.12 -23.37
CA LYS A 274 -20.09 0.74 -24.23
C LYS A 274 -18.97 0.13 -23.39
N PHE A 275 -18.73 0.71 -22.21
CA PHE A 275 -17.79 0.16 -21.23
C PHE A 275 -18.21 -1.24 -20.79
N ASN A 276 -19.45 -1.42 -20.34
CA ASN A 276 -20.00 -2.70 -19.86
C ASN A 276 -19.96 -3.79 -20.93
N ASN A 277 -20.21 -3.45 -22.20
CA ASN A 277 -20.08 -4.40 -23.30
C ASN A 277 -18.61 -4.75 -23.62
N PHE A 278 -17.69 -3.78 -23.53
CA PHE A 278 -16.27 -4.01 -23.77
C PHE A 278 -15.61 -4.83 -22.64
N ILE A 279 -15.79 -4.40 -21.39
CA ILE A 279 -15.07 -4.92 -20.21
C ILE A 279 -15.43 -6.40 -19.90
N ARG A 280 -16.59 -6.89 -20.36
CA ARG A 280 -16.98 -8.32 -20.27
C ARG A 280 -15.91 -9.25 -20.81
N ASN A 281 -15.28 -8.87 -21.93
CA ASN A 281 -14.29 -9.69 -22.63
C ASN A 281 -12.84 -9.32 -22.25
N VAL A 282 -12.64 -8.37 -21.34
CA VAL A 282 -11.32 -7.97 -20.85
C VAL A 282 -10.93 -8.88 -19.69
N GLY A 283 -9.94 -9.75 -19.94
CA GLY A 283 -9.11 -10.33 -18.89
C GLY A 283 -7.98 -9.37 -18.53
N ILE A 284 -7.68 -9.26 -17.24
CA ILE A 284 -6.47 -8.55 -16.77
C ILE A 284 -5.32 -9.56 -16.74
N GLU A 285 -4.13 -9.11 -17.14
CA GLU A 285 -2.90 -9.91 -17.07
C GLU A 285 -2.62 -10.37 -15.63
N LYS A 286 -1.97 -11.52 -15.45
CA LYS A 286 -1.61 -12.00 -14.11
C LYS A 286 -0.80 -10.93 -13.36
N ALA A 287 -1.27 -10.59 -12.15
CA ALA A 287 -0.61 -9.70 -11.21
C ALA A 287 0.89 -9.99 -11.09
N SER A 288 1.72 -8.97 -11.35
CA SER A 288 3.17 -9.11 -11.51
C SER A 288 3.88 -7.76 -11.46
N GLY A 289 5.19 -7.75 -11.16
CA GLY A 289 5.97 -6.52 -11.13
C GLY A 289 5.73 -5.67 -9.88
N PHE A 290 6.09 -4.40 -9.99
CA PHE A 290 6.06 -3.39 -8.92
C PHE A 290 4.90 -2.41 -9.09
N SER A 291 4.65 -1.53 -8.12
CA SER A 291 3.58 -0.52 -8.22
C SER A 291 4.17 0.86 -8.51
N ALA A 292 3.93 1.40 -9.71
CA ALA A 292 4.31 2.76 -10.10
C ALA A 292 3.09 3.71 -10.08
N VAL A 293 2.51 3.89 -8.89
CA VAL A 293 1.32 4.72 -8.63
C VAL A 293 1.43 6.11 -9.24
N TYR A 294 2.53 6.84 -8.99
CA TYR A 294 2.65 8.24 -9.39
C TYR A 294 2.81 8.40 -10.92
N LYS A 295 3.69 7.61 -11.54
CA LYS A 295 3.88 7.56 -13.00
C LYS A 295 2.59 7.17 -13.72
N SER A 296 1.99 6.05 -13.31
CA SER A 296 0.78 5.50 -13.94
C SER A 296 -0.45 6.40 -13.68
N GLY A 297 -0.56 6.94 -12.47
CA GLY A 297 -1.56 7.92 -12.06
C GLY A 297 -1.49 9.20 -12.89
N LEU A 298 -0.32 9.84 -12.97
CA LEU A 298 -0.09 11.03 -13.77
C LEU A 298 -0.41 10.80 -15.26
N SER A 299 0.09 9.71 -15.86
CA SER A 299 -0.19 9.40 -17.28
C SER A 299 -1.68 9.11 -17.54
N THR A 300 -2.43 8.68 -16.52
CA THR A 300 -3.87 8.42 -16.61
C THR A 300 -4.67 9.69 -16.41
N LEU A 301 -4.31 10.54 -15.45
CA LEU A 301 -4.87 11.88 -15.31
C LEU A 301 -4.67 12.72 -16.59
N GLN A 302 -3.47 12.68 -17.19
CA GLN A 302 -3.18 13.38 -18.45
C GLN A 302 -4.05 12.88 -19.60
N ALA A 303 -4.15 11.56 -19.77
CA ALA A 303 -5.01 10.96 -20.79
C ALA A 303 -6.50 11.27 -20.56
N PHE A 304 -6.92 11.31 -19.29
CA PHE A 304 -8.30 11.57 -18.89
C PHE A 304 -8.71 13.04 -19.07
N ALA A 305 -7.92 13.98 -18.55
CA ALA A 305 -8.15 15.41 -18.67
C ALA A 305 -8.11 15.90 -20.13
N SER A 306 -7.39 15.20 -21.02
CA SER A 306 -7.41 15.50 -22.46
C SER A 306 -8.80 15.32 -23.12
N GLN A 307 -9.70 14.55 -22.49
CA GLN A 307 -11.06 14.31 -22.97
C GLN A 307 -12.01 15.36 -22.42
N LYS A 308 -12.41 16.33 -23.25
CA LYS A 308 -13.37 17.38 -22.87
C LYS A 308 -14.71 16.81 -22.40
N SER A 309 -15.32 17.46 -21.42
CA SER A 309 -16.57 17.04 -20.81
C SER A 309 -17.30 18.17 -20.08
N ASP A 310 -18.63 18.07 -20.03
CA ASP A 310 -19.49 18.83 -19.12
C ASP A 310 -19.85 18.00 -17.86
N ASN A 311 -19.53 16.71 -17.85
CA ASN A 311 -19.69 15.84 -16.68
C ASN A 311 -18.62 16.18 -15.62
N LYS A 312 -18.91 15.92 -14.34
CA LYS A 312 -17.88 16.06 -13.30
C LYS A 312 -16.86 14.93 -13.42
N GLN A 313 -15.60 15.31 -13.63
CA GLN A 313 -14.47 14.40 -13.75
C GLN A 313 -13.94 14.02 -12.36
N ILE A 314 -13.76 12.72 -12.13
CA ILE A 314 -13.16 12.17 -10.91
C ILE A 314 -12.16 11.07 -11.26
N PHE A 315 -11.15 10.91 -10.40
CA PHE A 315 -10.15 9.87 -10.53
C PHE A 315 -10.22 8.93 -9.32
N VAL A 316 -10.23 7.62 -9.56
CA VAL A 316 -10.27 6.58 -8.52
C VAL A 316 -9.08 5.63 -8.71
N LEU A 317 -8.18 5.59 -7.74
CA LEU A 317 -7.11 4.59 -7.67
C LEU A 317 -7.53 3.44 -6.75
N ILE A 318 -7.28 2.21 -7.18
CA ILE A 318 -7.36 1.01 -6.34
C ILE A 318 -5.92 0.52 -6.15
N ALA A 319 -5.45 0.42 -4.90
CA ALA A 319 -4.05 0.15 -4.59
C ALA A 319 -3.89 -0.89 -3.46
N TYR A 320 -2.89 -1.77 -3.60
CA TYR A 320 -2.53 -2.77 -2.57
C TYR A 320 -1.20 -2.45 -1.86
N SER A 321 -0.43 -1.51 -2.41
CA SER A 321 0.77 -0.93 -1.81
C SER A 321 0.88 0.55 -2.18
N THR A 322 1.88 1.24 -1.66
CA THR A 322 2.30 2.55 -2.19
C THR A 322 3.24 2.42 -3.38
N ASP A 323 3.60 3.56 -3.96
CA ASP A 323 4.60 3.63 -5.03
C ASP A 323 5.94 3.05 -4.61
N ASN A 324 6.48 2.19 -5.46
CA ASN A 324 7.82 1.62 -5.34
C ASN A 324 8.53 1.50 -6.71
N ALA A 325 8.02 2.13 -7.77
CA ALA A 325 8.59 2.03 -9.12
C ALA A 325 8.45 3.29 -10.00
N SER A 326 7.90 4.39 -9.49
CA SER A 326 8.00 5.70 -10.14
C SER A 326 9.38 6.29 -9.87
N LEU A 327 10.32 6.10 -10.81
CA LEU A 327 11.72 6.49 -10.62
C LEU A 327 11.97 8.01 -10.72
N VAL A 328 11.15 8.70 -11.51
CA VAL A 328 11.37 10.10 -11.95
C VAL A 328 10.14 11.01 -11.73
N TYR A 329 9.11 10.49 -11.07
CA TYR A 329 7.87 11.19 -10.72
C TYR A 329 7.55 10.91 -9.24
N ASP A 330 7.02 11.90 -8.53
CA ASP A 330 6.56 11.76 -7.15
C ASP A 330 5.06 12.10 -6.98
N ARG A 331 4.58 12.06 -5.73
CA ARG A 331 3.19 12.39 -5.38
C ARG A 331 2.80 13.84 -5.71
N ASN A 332 3.76 14.78 -5.69
CA ASN A 332 3.51 16.19 -5.95
C ASN A 332 3.26 16.43 -7.44
N ASP A 333 3.95 15.74 -8.35
CA ASP A 333 3.65 15.80 -9.80
C ASP A 333 2.18 15.42 -10.08
N MET A 334 1.71 14.35 -9.43
CA MET A 334 0.34 13.85 -9.55
C MET A 334 -0.70 14.81 -8.94
N VAL A 335 -0.40 15.37 -7.76
CA VAL A 335 -1.23 16.40 -7.09
C VAL A 335 -1.31 17.68 -7.91
N GLU A 336 -0.18 18.18 -8.40
CA GLU A 336 -0.09 19.41 -9.19
C GLU A 336 -0.95 19.32 -10.44
N PHE A 337 -0.82 18.21 -11.16
CA PHE A 337 -1.64 17.97 -12.34
C PHE A 337 -3.12 17.87 -11.99
N ALA A 338 -3.51 17.04 -11.00
CA ALA A 338 -4.90 16.87 -10.59
C ALA A 338 -5.57 18.17 -10.15
N VAL A 339 -4.90 18.97 -9.31
CA VAL A 339 -5.38 20.29 -8.86
C VAL A 339 -5.50 21.26 -10.04
N SER A 340 -4.55 21.28 -10.98
CA SER A 340 -4.62 22.15 -12.16
C SER A 340 -5.81 21.85 -13.08
N GLN A 341 -6.32 20.62 -13.06
CA GLN A 341 -7.50 20.19 -13.84
C GLN A 341 -8.79 20.19 -13.01
N GLY A 342 -8.74 20.45 -11.70
CA GLY A 342 -9.89 20.38 -10.80
C GLY A 342 -10.44 18.96 -10.61
N ILE A 343 -9.61 17.93 -10.76
CA ILE A 343 -10.00 16.51 -10.67
C ILE A 343 -9.62 15.97 -9.28
N PRO A 344 -10.59 15.67 -8.40
CA PRO A 344 -10.29 15.06 -7.10
C PRO A 344 -9.87 13.59 -7.25
N ILE A 345 -8.87 13.20 -6.45
CA ILE A 345 -8.35 11.83 -6.38
C ILE A 345 -8.99 11.11 -5.19
N TYR A 346 -9.78 10.09 -5.49
CA TYR A 346 -10.25 9.11 -4.51
C TYR A 346 -9.34 7.88 -4.55
N ILE A 347 -9.12 7.26 -3.40
CA ILE A 347 -8.26 6.07 -3.31
C ILE A 347 -8.95 5.01 -2.49
N ILE A 348 -8.98 3.78 -3.01
CA ILE A 348 -9.42 2.57 -2.32
C ILE A 348 -8.17 1.74 -2.06
N GLY A 349 -7.62 1.86 -0.86
CA GLY A 349 -6.50 1.05 -0.38
C GLY A 349 -7.00 -0.29 0.15
N ILE A 350 -6.50 -1.39 -0.40
CA ILE A 350 -6.93 -2.75 -0.07
C ILE A 350 -5.82 -3.50 0.68
N GLY A 351 -6.17 -4.04 1.85
CA GLY A 351 -5.29 -4.88 2.65
C GLY A 351 -4.26 -4.11 3.48
N ASN A 352 -3.45 -4.86 4.22
CA ASN A 352 -2.54 -4.31 5.25
C ASN A 352 -1.17 -3.85 4.71
N ALA A 353 -0.87 -4.04 3.42
CA ALA A 353 0.41 -3.65 2.80
C ALA A 353 0.43 -2.20 2.29
N VAL A 354 -0.69 -1.48 2.45
CA VAL A 354 -0.89 -0.11 1.98
C VAL A 354 -0.31 0.90 2.98
N ASP A 355 0.75 1.63 2.60
CA ASP A 355 1.12 2.85 3.34
C ASP A 355 0.05 3.93 3.13
N THR A 356 -0.77 4.14 4.16
CA THR A 356 -1.88 5.09 4.09
C THR A 356 -1.43 6.54 4.10
N TYR A 357 -0.20 6.87 4.51
CA TYR A 357 0.28 8.26 4.59
C TYR A 357 0.41 8.88 3.20
N SER A 358 1.15 8.21 2.31
CA SER A 358 1.41 8.71 0.96
C SER A 358 0.13 8.78 0.11
N LEU A 359 -0.82 7.87 0.33
CA LEU A 359 -2.09 7.86 -0.40
C LEU A 359 -3.09 8.88 0.17
N LYS A 360 -3.20 9.04 1.49
CA LYS A 360 -4.02 10.12 2.08
C LYS A 360 -3.54 11.48 1.61
N TYR A 361 -2.22 11.71 1.51
CA TYR A 361 -1.67 12.95 0.95
C TYR A 361 -2.23 13.28 -0.45
N LEU A 362 -2.38 12.30 -1.34
CA LEU A 362 -2.99 12.52 -2.67
C LEU A 362 -4.46 12.96 -2.56
N CYS A 363 -5.24 12.33 -1.69
CA CYS A 363 -6.65 12.69 -1.46
C CYS A 363 -6.78 14.09 -0.84
N ASP A 364 -6.02 14.33 0.24
CA ASP A 364 -6.04 15.55 1.05
C ASP A 364 -5.61 16.78 0.25
N ASN A 365 -4.67 16.64 -0.70
CA ASN A 365 -4.24 17.76 -1.56
C ASN A 365 -5.15 18.01 -2.78
N THR A 366 -6.05 17.08 -3.14
CA THR A 366 -6.87 17.18 -4.37
C THR A 366 -8.37 17.31 -4.12
N GLY A 367 -8.80 17.29 -2.86
CA GLY A 367 -10.20 17.42 -2.48
C GLY A 367 -10.98 16.10 -2.45
N GLY A 368 -10.33 14.94 -2.59
CA GLY A 368 -10.96 13.61 -2.54
C GLY A 368 -10.94 12.95 -1.15
N LYS A 369 -11.19 11.63 -1.10
CA LYS A 369 -11.17 10.83 0.14
C LYS A 369 -10.46 9.49 -0.06
N TYR A 370 -9.72 9.06 0.98
CA TYR A 370 -9.16 7.72 1.11
C TYR A 370 -10.16 6.78 1.79
N TYR A 371 -10.33 5.59 1.22
CA TYR A 371 -11.07 4.45 1.75
C TYR A 371 -10.09 3.32 2.01
N GLY A 372 -10.05 2.79 3.23
CA GLY A 372 -9.35 1.54 3.55
C GLY A 372 -10.34 0.39 3.59
N LEU A 373 -9.99 -0.74 2.99
CA LEU A 373 -10.72 -2.00 3.06
C LEU A 373 -9.78 -3.13 3.48
N ASP A 374 -10.17 -3.92 4.48
CA ASP A 374 -9.49 -5.18 4.79
C ASP A 374 -10.07 -6.37 4.00
N ASP A 375 -9.44 -7.55 4.12
CA ASP A 375 -9.83 -8.81 3.47
C ASP A 375 -11.31 -9.18 3.70
N SER A 376 -11.90 -8.78 4.83
CA SER A 376 -13.30 -9.09 5.19
C SER A 376 -14.30 -8.10 4.57
N GLN A 377 -13.85 -6.87 4.28
CA GLN A 377 -14.66 -5.79 3.72
C GLN A 377 -14.68 -5.78 2.17
N LEU A 378 -13.96 -6.69 1.51
CA LEU A 378 -13.87 -6.73 0.03
C LEU A 378 -15.24 -6.83 -0.67
N THR A 379 -16.25 -7.42 -0.03
CA THR A 379 -17.63 -7.50 -0.55
C THR A 379 -18.37 -6.16 -0.54
N ASP A 380 -17.88 -5.16 0.22
CA ASP A 380 -18.44 -3.81 0.24
C ASP A 380 -17.82 -2.89 -0.81
N LEU A 381 -16.82 -3.35 -1.58
CA LEU A 381 -16.18 -2.56 -2.64
C LEU A 381 -17.18 -1.94 -3.65
N PRO A 382 -18.25 -2.62 -4.13
CA PRO A 382 -19.26 -1.98 -4.96
C PRO A 382 -20.01 -0.82 -4.26
N LYS A 383 -20.20 -0.91 -2.94
CA LYS A 383 -20.80 0.17 -2.13
C LYS A 383 -19.87 1.37 -2.02
N VAL A 384 -18.56 1.16 -1.90
CA VAL A 384 -17.55 2.23 -1.92
C VAL A 384 -17.58 2.98 -3.27
N PHE A 385 -17.61 2.26 -4.40
CA PHE A 385 -17.75 2.90 -5.71
C PHE A 385 -19.07 3.66 -5.85
N ASN A 386 -20.19 3.06 -5.42
CA ASN A 386 -21.50 3.72 -5.40
C ASN A 386 -21.49 4.99 -4.53
N GLU A 387 -20.82 4.97 -3.37
CA GLU A 387 -20.69 6.13 -2.49
C GLU A 387 -19.91 7.28 -3.14
N ILE A 388 -18.77 6.97 -3.76
CA ILE A 388 -17.94 7.94 -4.49
C ILE A 388 -18.77 8.55 -5.64
N ALA A 389 -19.35 7.72 -6.51
CA ALA A 389 -20.16 8.17 -7.63
C ALA A 389 -21.37 9.01 -7.19
N PHE A 390 -22.11 8.54 -6.17
CA PHE A 390 -23.28 9.22 -5.63
C PHE A 390 -22.91 10.59 -5.05
N SER A 391 -21.84 10.68 -4.25
CA SER A 391 -21.40 11.93 -3.62
C SER A 391 -21.16 13.07 -4.61
N VAL A 392 -20.59 12.75 -5.78
CA VAL A 392 -20.25 13.70 -6.83
C VAL A 392 -21.51 14.19 -7.55
N GLN A 393 -22.58 13.38 -7.55
CA GLN A 393 -23.86 13.75 -8.16
C GLN A 393 -24.80 14.47 -7.17
N LYS A 394 -24.82 14.04 -5.90
CA LYS A 394 -25.81 14.40 -4.86
C LYS A 394 -25.18 14.33 -3.46
N GLY A 395 -25.62 15.19 -2.54
CA GLY A 395 -25.16 15.17 -1.15
C GLY A 395 -25.67 16.36 -0.35
N TYR A 396 -24.88 16.83 0.61
CA TYR A 396 -25.08 18.09 1.32
C TYR A 396 -23.84 18.97 1.25
N ALA A 397 -23.99 20.20 0.74
CA ALA A 397 -22.94 21.21 0.78
C ALA A 397 -22.96 21.93 2.13
N LEU A 398 -21.85 21.82 2.86
CA LEU A 398 -21.57 22.56 4.08
C LEU A 398 -20.51 23.63 3.76
N THR A 399 -20.89 24.90 3.83
CA THR A 399 -19.96 26.02 3.66
C THR A 399 -19.58 26.57 5.02
N LEU A 400 -18.28 26.57 5.30
CA LEU A 400 -17.67 27.14 6.50
C LEU A 400 -16.94 28.42 6.12
N SER A 401 -17.11 29.50 6.90
CA SER A 401 -16.27 30.69 6.75
C SER A 401 -14.97 30.52 7.52
N TYR A 402 -13.90 30.90 6.85
CA TYR A 402 -12.52 30.84 7.32
C TYR A 402 -11.86 32.21 7.13
N LYS A 403 -10.92 32.57 8.00
CA LYS A 403 -10.05 33.72 7.81
C LYS A 403 -8.62 33.23 7.67
N ALA A 404 -8.05 33.41 6.48
CA ALA A 404 -6.64 33.16 6.22
C ALA A 404 -5.77 33.91 7.24
N ASN A 405 -5.14 33.17 8.15
CA ASN A 405 -4.05 33.68 8.97
C ASN A 405 -2.76 33.49 8.17
N GLU A 406 -1.95 34.55 8.05
CA GLU A 406 -0.66 34.57 7.34
C GLU A 406 0.46 33.81 8.06
N ASN A 407 0.14 32.86 8.95
CA ASN A 407 1.13 32.04 9.64
C ASN A 407 1.78 31.04 8.68
N LEU A 408 2.93 31.42 8.13
CA LEU A 408 3.74 30.63 7.18
C LEU A 408 4.37 29.35 7.75
N ASN A 409 4.17 29.07 9.05
CA ASN A 409 4.83 27.97 9.77
C ASN A 409 3.93 26.74 10.01
N GLU A 410 2.69 26.75 9.52
CA GLU A 410 1.76 25.62 9.66
C GLU A 410 1.86 24.70 8.43
N ASN A 411 1.94 23.38 8.66
CA ASN A 411 2.04 22.38 7.60
C ASN A 411 0.66 22.02 7.02
N TYR A 412 -0.32 21.83 7.91
CA TYR A 412 -1.68 21.43 7.57
C TYR A 412 -2.68 21.82 8.66
N ARG A 413 -3.97 21.69 8.35
CA ARG A 413 -5.11 21.94 9.23
C ARG A 413 -6.00 20.72 9.29
N ASN A 414 -6.44 20.33 10.48
CA ASN A 414 -7.52 19.36 10.65
C ASN A 414 -8.84 20.13 10.83
N VAL A 415 -9.75 20.02 9.87
CA VAL A 415 -11.11 20.55 9.98
C VAL A 415 -12.02 19.44 10.47
N ILE A 416 -12.47 19.58 11.72
CA ILE A 416 -13.33 18.63 12.42
C ILE A 416 -14.75 19.19 12.39
N VAL A 417 -15.66 18.51 11.71
CA VAL A 417 -17.09 18.79 11.76
C VAL A 417 -17.74 17.81 12.73
N SER A 418 -18.66 18.26 13.56
CA SER A 418 -19.37 17.41 14.52
C SER A 418 -20.79 17.89 14.80
N HIS A 419 -21.69 16.98 15.21
CA HIS A 419 -23.06 17.34 15.61
C HIS A 419 -23.14 17.51 17.13
N ASN A 420 -23.81 18.56 17.62
CA ASN A 420 -23.81 18.90 19.05
C ASN A 420 -24.79 18.05 19.88
N THR A 421 -25.94 17.67 19.29
CA THR A 421 -27.10 17.11 20.03
C THR A 421 -27.31 15.59 19.83
N ILE A 422 -26.54 14.93 18.97
CA ILE A 422 -26.65 13.48 18.73
C ILE A 422 -25.70 12.75 19.68
N LEU A 423 -26.18 11.66 20.30
CA LEU A 423 -25.42 10.83 21.23
C LEU A 423 -25.40 9.35 20.75
N PRO A 424 -24.23 8.69 20.70
CA PRO A 424 -22.89 9.26 20.89
C PRO A 424 -22.57 10.34 19.83
N LYS A 425 -21.66 11.25 20.17
CA LYS A 425 -21.33 12.40 19.32
C LYS A 425 -20.76 11.92 17.96
N ILE A 426 -21.43 12.31 16.88
CA ILE A 426 -20.99 12.02 15.50
C ILE A 426 -20.10 13.15 14.97
N ALA A 427 -19.02 12.79 14.27
CA ALA A 427 -18.05 13.70 13.70
C ALA A 427 -17.32 13.05 12.51
N ASP A 428 -16.79 13.87 11.60
CA ASP A 428 -15.78 13.47 10.62
C ASP A 428 -14.73 14.59 10.50
N THR A 429 -13.53 14.24 10.04
CA THR A 429 -12.37 15.14 9.93
C THR A 429 -11.79 15.10 8.52
N VAL A 430 -11.38 16.26 8.02
CA VAL A 430 -10.59 16.37 6.78
C VAL A 430 -9.27 17.10 7.05
N LYS A 431 -8.17 16.55 6.53
CA LYS A 431 -6.85 17.20 6.54
C LYS A 431 -6.78 18.15 5.33
N ILE A 432 -6.40 19.39 5.60
CA ILE A 432 -6.18 20.46 4.62
C ILE A 432 -4.68 20.80 4.63
N PRO A 433 -3.90 20.38 3.63
CA PRO A 433 -2.50 20.78 3.48
C PRO A 433 -2.38 22.29 3.24
N ILE A 434 -1.36 22.91 3.83
CA ILE A 434 -0.99 24.32 3.59
C ILE A 434 0.32 24.35 2.79
N THR A 435 1.31 23.57 3.23
CA THR A 435 2.60 23.41 2.55
C THR A 435 2.66 22.05 1.86
N ARG A 436 3.45 21.97 0.78
CA ARG A 436 3.77 20.68 0.13
C ARG A 436 4.92 20.01 0.85
N GLU A 437 4.72 18.75 1.20
CA GLU A 437 5.71 17.92 1.85
C GLU A 437 6.60 17.23 0.79
N LYS A 438 7.93 17.37 0.88
CA LYS A 438 8.89 16.67 0.02
C LYS A 438 8.72 15.16 0.18
N GLN A 439 8.60 14.41 -0.92
CA GLN A 439 8.55 12.95 -0.86
C GLN A 439 9.94 12.40 -0.55
N PHE A 440 9.99 11.44 0.39
CA PHE A 440 11.14 10.59 0.62
C PHE A 440 10.75 9.15 0.29
N PHE A 441 11.45 8.52 -0.66
CA PHE A 441 11.21 7.13 -1.01
C PHE A 441 12.03 6.20 -0.11
N ARG A 442 11.41 5.21 0.52
CA ARG A 442 12.13 4.16 1.26
C ARG A 442 13.02 3.33 0.33
N TYR A 443 12.52 3.06 -0.88
CA TYR A 443 13.24 2.49 -2.01
C TYR A 443 12.49 2.81 -3.31
N GLN A 444 13.17 2.71 -4.45
CA GLN A 444 12.56 2.74 -5.78
C GLN A 444 13.14 1.56 -6.58
N ALA A 445 12.33 0.61 -7.02
CA ALA A 445 12.78 -0.58 -7.74
C ALA A 445 12.85 -0.33 -9.25
N VAL A 446 14.00 -0.64 -9.85
CA VAL A 446 14.25 -0.52 -11.29
C VAL A 446 13.86 -1.82 -12.01
N ALA A 447 14.16 -2.97 -11.40
CA ALA A 447 13.90 -4.30 -11.94
C ALA A 447 13.77 -5.36 -10.84
N SER A 448 13.08 -6.45 -11.14
CA SER A 448 13.04 -7.69 -10.35
C SER A 448 13.52 -8.88 -11.18
N PHE A 449 13.91 -9.96 -10.50
CA PHE A 449 14.57 -11.13 -11.07
C PHE A 449 13.96 -12.44 -10.55
N GLU A 450 14.03 -13.47 -11.38
CA GLU A 450 13.65 -14.83 -10.99
C GLU A 450 14.66 -15.47 -10.03
N GLN A 451 14.23 -16.55 -9.37
CA GLN A 451 15.04 -17.21 -8.34
C GLN A 451 16.36 -17.73 -8.93
N ARG A 452 17.47 -17.33 -8.32
CA ARG A 452 18.87 -17.60 -8.73
C ARG A 452 19.23 -17.11 -10.15
N ASP A 453 18.39 -16.27 -10.75
CA ASP A 453 18.61 -15.71 -12.08
C ASP A 453 19.16 -14.28 -12.03
N THR A 454 19.87 -13.89 -13.10
CA THR A 454 20.36 -12.55 -13.40
C THR A 454 19.80 -12.00 -14.72
N VAL A 455 19.00 -12.76 -15.46
CA VAL A 455 18.34 -12.30 -16.69
C VAL A 455 17.32 -11.20 -16.35
N LEU A 456 17.50 -10.05 -16.99
CA LEU A 456 16.60 -8.91 -16.87
C LEU A 456 15.34 -9.11 -17.72
N SER A 457 14.15 -9.07 -17.09
CA SER A 457 12.88 -9.14 -17.84
C SER A 457 12.64 -7.89 -18.68
N ARG A 458 12.08 -8.09 -19.88
CA ARG A 458 11.59 -7.02 -20.77
C ARG A 458 10.44 -6.22 -20.17
N ASP A 459 9.77 -6.72 -19.13
CA ASP A 459 8.74 -5.98 -18.42
C ASP A 459 9.25 -4.70 -17.73
N PHE A 460 10.58 -4.54 -17.62
CA PHE A 460 11.24 -3.34 -17.09
C PHE A 460 11.86 -2.45 -18.18
N ASP A 461 11.77 -2.79 -19.47
CA ASP A 461 12.40 -2.02 -20.56
C ASP A 461 11.90 -0.55 -20.60
N GLU A 462 10.62 -0.28 -20.33
CA GLU A 462 10.06 1.08 -20.30
C GLU A 462 10.63 1.90 -19.13
N THR A 463 10.70 1.30 -17.94
CA THR A 463 11.24 1.91 -16.71
C THR A 463 12.73 2.22 -16.88
N ILE A 464 13.49 1.28 -17.43
CA ILE A 464 14.93 1.41 -17.66
C ILE A 464 15.22 2.40 -18.78
N SER A 465 14.43 2.43 -19.85
CA SER A 465 14.56 3.45 -20.92
C SER A 465 14.26 4.85 -20.41
N THR A 466 13.27 5.00 -19.52
CA THR A 466 12.94 6.28 -18.87
C THR A 466 14.09 6.75 -17.99
N LEU A 467 14.68 5.87 -17.17
CA LEU A 467 15.84 6.19 -16.35
C LEU A 467 17.08 6.53 -17.20
N ALA A 468 17.39 5.73 -18.23
CA ALA A 468 18.50 5.97 -19.13
C ALA A 468 18.41 7.34 -19.80
N ARG A 469 17.22 7.70 -20.29
CA ARG A 469 16.96 9.02 -20.88
C ARG A 469 17.26 10.14 -19.89
N VAL A 470 16.73 10.08 -18.66
CA VAL A 470 17.00 11.10 -17.63
C VAL A 470 18.49 11.21 -17.28
N LEU A 471 19.24 10.10 -17.25
CA LEU A 471 20.69 10.13 -17.03
C LEU A 471 21.44 10.76 -18.21
N SER A 472 21.05 10.46 -19.46
CA SER A 472 21.65 11.05 -20.66
C SER A 472 21.35 12.55 -20.82
N GLU A 473 20.14 12.99 -20.45
CA GLU A 473 19.70 14.38 -20.52
C GLU A 473 20.25 15.24 -19.35
N SER A 474 20.81 14.61 -18.31
CA SER A 474 21.31 15.30 -17.10
C SER A 474 22.67 14.76 -16.63
N PRO A 475 23.80 15.10 -17.30
CA PRO A 475 25.13 14.55 -17.00
C PRO A 475 25.64 14.80 -15.56
N GLY A 476 25.07 15.77 -14.84
CA GLY A 476 25.37 16.01 -13.43
C GLY A 476 24.67 15.05 -12.45
N ARG A 477 23.61 14.36 -12.87
CA ARG A 477 22.85 13.44 -12.01
C ARG A 477 23.61 12.12 -11.87
N LYS A 478 23.89 11.75 -10.62
CA LYS A 478 24.53 10.48 -10.26
C LYS A 478 23.54 9.58 -9.56
N ILE A 479 23.64 8.29 -9.80
CA ILE A 479 22.82 7.27 -9.18
C ILE A 479 23.66 6.10 -8.66
N GLU A 480 23.08 5.37 -7.74
CA GLU A 480 23.54 4.06 -7.33
C GLU A 480 22.44 3.02 -7.60
N LEU A 481 22.86 1.89 -8.17
CA LEU A 481 22.03 0.70 -8.33
C LEU A 481 22.39 -0.34 -7.27
N ILE A 482 21.39 -0.78 -6.51
CA ILE A 482 21.58 -1.60 -5.32
C ILE A 482 20.98 -2.98 -5.58
N GLY A 483 21.85 -3.97 -5.78
CA GLY A 483 21.41 -5.35 -5.92
C GLY A 483 20.89 -5.91 -4.60
N ASN A 484 19.72 -6.54 -4.63
CA ASN A 484 19.15 -7.30 -3.52
C ASN A 484 18.75 -8.72 -3.97
N SER A 485 18.63 -9.64 -3.02
CA SER A 485 18.14 -11.00 -3.23
C SER A 485 17.15 -11.43 -2.15
N SER A 486 16.39 -12.49 -2.44
CA SER A 486 15.77 -13.29 -1.38
C SER A 486 16.84 -14.18 -0.71
N ILE A 487 16.46 -14.92 0.33
CA ILE A 487 17.35 -15.92 0.94
C ILE A 487 17.50 -17.11 -0.03
N GLU A 488 18.52 -17.04 -0.89
CA GLU A 488 18.72 -17.94 -2.04
C GLU A 488 20.02 -18.77 -1.96
N GLY A 489 20.81 -18.55 -0.91
CA GLY A 489 22.11 -19.17 -0.63
C GLY A 489 22.63 -18.65 0.72
N ASN A 490 23.95 -18.77 0.96
CA ASN A 490 24.60 -18.04 2.05
C ASN A 490 24.80 -16.55 1.70
N ASP A 491 25.18 -15.72 2.68
CA ASP A 491 25.37 -14.27 2.50
C ASP A 491 26.32 -13.92 1.33
N GLU A 492 27.43 -14.65 1.15
CA GLU A 492 28.40 -14.40 0.08
C GLU A 492 27.83 -14.75 -1.31
N GLU A 493 27.11 -15.86 -1.42
CA GLU A 493 26.40 -16.27 -2.64
C GLU A 493 25.30 -15.27 -3.02
N SER A 494 24.48 -14.88 -2.05
CA SER A 494 23.42 -13.88 -2.17
C SER A 494 24.00 -12.53 -2.61
N HIS A 495 25.09 -12.08 -1.97
CA HIS A 495 25.75 -10.82 -2.31
C HIS A 495 26.32 -10.83 -3.73
N LYS A 496 26.98 -11.92 -4.15
CA LYS A 496 27.50 -12.09 -5.53
C LYS A 496 26.39 -12.12 -6.58
N LEU A 497 25.28 -12.81 -6.29
CA LEU A 497 24.11 -12.89 -7.18
C LEU A 497 23.46 -11.50 -7.36
N ALA A 498 23.20 -10.82 -6.25
CA ALA A 498 22.64 -9.48 -6.24
C ALA A 498 23.54 -8.44 -6.94
N LEU A 499 24.87 -8.52 -6.78
CA LEU A 499 25.81 -7.65 -7.50
C LEU A 499 25.72 -7.84 -9.02
N LYS A 500 25.60 -9.09 -9.50
CA LYS A 500 25.40 -9.38 -10.93
C LYS A 500 24.07 -8.82 -11.45
N ARG A 501 22.98 -8.91 -10.67
CA ARG A 501 21.69 -8.28 -11.02
C ARG A 501 21.85 -6.76 -11.22
N ALA A 502 22.57 -6.08 -10.34
CA ALA A 502 22.87 -4.64 -10.49
C ALA A 502 23.78 -4.33 -11.70
N GLN A 503 24.75 -5.20 -12.01
CA GLN A 503 25.60 -5.10 -13.20
C GLN A 503 24.78 -5.19 -14.51
N GLU A 504 23.81 -6.10 -14.59
CA GLU A 504 22.95 -6.24 -15.78
C GLU A 504 22.06 -5.02 -16.01
N VAL A 505 21.47 -4.44 -14.95
CA VAL A 505 20.73 -3.17 -15.07
C VAL A 505 21.66 -2.04 -15.50
N ARG A 506 22.87 -1.93 -14.92
CA ARG A 506 23.87 -0.94 -15.34
C ARG A 506 24.27 -1.10 -16.81
N ARG A 507 24.50 -2.32 -17.28
CA ARG A 507 24.80 -2.62 -18.69
C ARG A 507 23.67 -2.13 -19.60
N ARG A 508 22.42 -2.46 -19.26
CA ARG A 508 21.25 -2.05 -20.04
C ARG A 508 21.06 -0.53 -20.10
N LEU A 509 21.32 0.20 -19.02
CA LEU A 509 21.28 1.68 -19.01
C LEU A 509 22.36 2.29 -19.92
N ILE A 510 23.58 1.75 -19.90
CA ILE A 510 24.69 2.20 -20.75
C ILE A 510 24.40 1.93 -22.24
N GLU A 511 23.83 0.77 -22.56
CA GLU A 511 23.36 0.44 -23.92
C GLU A 511 22.27 1.38 -24.44
N LEU A 512 21.53 2.03 -23.53
CA LEU A 512 20.49 3.02 -23.83
C LEU A 512 21.01 4.48 -23.73
N GLY A 513 22.32 4.67 -23.60
CA GLY A 513 22.99 5.97 -23.69
C GLY A 513 23.27 6.69 -22.36
N ALA A 514 23.06 6.04 -21.21
CA ALA A 514 23.44 6.63 -19.92
C ALA A 514 24.96 6.61 -19.70
N ASP A 515 25.52 7.69 -19.14
CA ASP A 515 26.96 7.79 -18.84
C ASP A 515 27.40 6.74 -17.80
N PRO A 516 28.35 5.85 -18.12
CA PRO A 516 28.92 4.88 -17.18
C PRO A 516 29.49 5.52 -15.89
N ALA A 517 29.98 6.77 -15.94
CA ALA A 517 30.52 7.48 -14.78
C ALA A 517 29.44 8.02 -13.83
N GLY A 518 28.20 8.18 -14.33
CA GLY A 518 27.03 8.57 -13.53
C GLY A 518 26.41 7.41 -12.73
N ILE A 519 26.78 6.15 -13.01
CA ILE A 519 26.13 4.96 -12.46
C ILE A 519 27.09 4.12 -11.60
N ARG A 520 26.87 4.16 -10.29
CA ARG A 520 27.49 3.25 -9.30
C ARG A 520 26.66 1.98 -9.12
N ILE A 521 27.30 0.92 -8.63
CA ILE A 521 26.65 -0.33 -8.23
C ILE A 521 27.12 -0.74 -6.84
N ARG A 522 26.22 -1.30 -6.03
CA ARG A 522 26.53 -2.09 -4.83
C ARG A 522 25.59 -3.28 -4.70
N SER A 523 25.76 -4.06 -3.64
CA SER A 523 24.93 -5.22 -3.33
C SER A 523 24.67 -5.29 -1.82
N GLU A 524 23.41 -5.52 -1.45
CA GLU A 524 23.02 -5.92 -0.09
C GLU A 524 22.91 -7.45 0.04
N GLY A 525 22.92 -8.19 -1.07
CA GLY A 525 22.51 -9.60 -1.05
C GLY A 525 21.12 -9.75 -0.42
N SER A 526 21.00 -10.67 0.53
CA SER A 526 19.77 -10.91 1.31
C SER A 526 19.63 -10.02 2.55
N ASN A 527 20.56 -9.08 2.79
CA ASN A 527 20.75 -8.43 4.08
C ASN A 527 19.83 -7.22 4.29
N ASN A 528 19.17 -6.72 3.24
CA ASN A 528 18.19 -5.64 3.28
C ASN A 528 16.83 -6.05 2.65
N PRO A 529 16.11 -7.01 3.23
CA PRO A 529 14.81 -7.43 2.71
C PRO A 529 13.74 -6.35 2.96
N ILE A 530 12.85 -6.14 2.00
CA ILE A 530 11.60 -5.40 2.25
C ILE A 530 10.70 -6.25 3.15
N TYR A 531 10.60 -7.54 2.84
CA TYR A 531 9.79 -8.51 3.56
C TYR A 531 10.69 -9.52 4.25
N TYR A 532 10.82 -9.37 5.58
CA TYR A 532 11.57 -10.30 6.43
C TYR A 532 10.97 -11.71 6.43
N LEU A 533 9.63 -11.80 6.49
CA LEU A 533 8.89 -13.04 6.37
C LEU A 533 8.64 -13.35 4.89
N GLN A 534 9.49 -14.20 4.32
CA GLN A 534 9.53 -14.51 2.88
C GLN A 534 8.56 -15.65 2.50
N ASN A 535 7.40 -15.70 3.14
CA ASN A 535 6.47 -16.84 3.09
C ASN A 535 5.64 -16.91 1.79
N SER A 536 5.51 -15.79 1.06
CA SER A 536 4.79 -15.73 -0.22
C SER A 536 5.76 -15.54 -1.40
N TYR A 537 5.32 -15.93 -2.59
CA TYR A 537 6.07 -15.71 -3.83
C TYR A 537 6.37 -14.23 -4.06
N TRP A 538 5.37 -13.35 -3.87
CA TRP A 538 5.52 -11.92 -4.10
C TRP A 538 6.47 -11.27 -3.09
N ALA A 539 6.52 -11.71 -1.83
CA ALA A 539 7.45 -11.20 -0.82
C ALA A 539 8.91 -11.51 -1.22
N GLN A 540 9.18 -12.72 -1.71
CA GLN A 540 10.49 -13.08 -2.24
C GLN A 540 10.82 -12.32 -3.54
N TYR A 541 9.84 -12.14 -4.43
CA TYR A 541 9.99 -11.38 -5.68
C TYR A 541 10.38 -9.91 -5.43
N TYR A 542 9.78 -9.27 -4.43
CA TYR A 542 10.16 -7.92 -3.99
C TYR A 542 11.57 -7.88 -3.36
N ASN A 543 12.01 -8.95 -2.70
CA ASN A 543 13.38 -9.02 -2.20
C ASN A 543 14.41 -9.22 -3.34
N ARG A 544 14.06 -9.91 -4.44
CA ARG A 544 14.89 -10.07 -5.65
C ARG A 544 14.84 -8.85 -6.58
N ARG A 545 15.30 -7.69 -6.10
CA ARG A 545 15.22 -6.41 -6.83
C ARG A 545 16.58 -5.77 -7.09
N VAL A 546 16.63 -4.85 -8.05
CA VAL A 546 17.64 -3.78 -8.10
C VAL A 546 16.95 -2.47 -7.77
N GLU A 547 17.42 -1.79 -6.73
CA GLU A 547 16.91 -0.47 -6.32
C GLU A 547 17.73 0.67 -6.94
N LEU A 548 17.09 1.82 -7.06
CA LEU A 548 17.68 3.10 -7.38
C LEU A 548 17.85 3.94 -6.10
N ARG A 549 19.05 4.48 -5.88
CA ARG A 549 19.29 5.60 -4.95
C ARG A 549 19.84 6.78 -5.74
N TRP A 550 19.15 7.92 -5.69
CA TRP A 550 19.63 9.18 -6.25
C TRP A 550 20.77 9.72 -5.37
N LEU A 551 21.92 10.03 -5.98
CA LEU A 551 23.08 10.61 -5.30
C LEU A 551 23.09 12.14 -5.44
N ASP A 552 21.93 12.75 -5.22
CA ASP A 552 21.76 14.21 -5.23
C ASP A 552 22.09 14.77 -3.84
N PRO A 553 23.01 15.76 -3.73
CA PRO A 553 23.35 16.41 -2.46
C PRO A 553 22.16 16.93 -1.65
N ASP A 554 21.04 17.28 -2.27
CA ASP A 554 19.83 17.78 -1.59
C ASP A 554 19.01 16.67 -0.89
N TYR A 555 19.40 15.40 -1.02
CA TYR A 555 18.90 14.29 -0.21
C TYR A 555 19.87 13.86 0.90
N LEU A 556 21.08 14.46 0.98
CA LEU A 556 22.15 14.04 1.89
C LEU A 556 22.42 12.52 1.85
N PRO A 557 22.71 11.96 0.66
CA PRO A 557 22.45 10.55 0.36
C PRO A 557 23.49 9.59 0.95
N PHE A 558 24.58 10.09 1.51
CA PHE A 558 25.68 9.27 2.05
C PHE A 558 25.56 9.07 3.56
N GLU A 559 25.83 7.84 3.99
CA GLU A 559 25.69 7.37 5.37
C GLU A 559 26.99 6.70 5.85
N ILE A 560 27.19 6.63 7.17
CA ILE A 560 28.29 5.91 7.82
C ILE A 560 27.66 4.91 8.79
N ILE A 561 27.85 3.60 8.55
CA ILE A 561 27.51 2.57 9.54
C ILE A 561 28.53 2.65 10.67
N SER A 562 28.05 2.66 11.92
CA SER A 562 28.89 2.70 13.12
C SER A 562 28.93 1.36 13.87
N SER A 563 27.82 0.61 13.88
CA SER A 563 27.71 -0.68 14.58
C SER A 563 26.53 -1.51 14.08
N TYR A 564 26.47 -2.76 14.56
CA TYR A 564 25.34 -3.68 14.43
C TYR A 564 25.01 -4.20 15.82
N GLU A 565 23.76 -4.11 16.23
CA GLU A 565 23.28 -4.49 17.57
C GLU A 565 22.25 -5.63 17.46
N ASP A 566 22.20 -6.50 18.48
CA ASP A 566 21.27 -7.64 18.53
C ASP A 566 19.84 -7.20 18.91
N SER A 567 19.67 -6.04 19.54
CA SER A 567 18.37 -5.53 19.97
C SER A 567 18.10 -4.06 19.60
N GLU A 568 16.80 -3.74 19.50
CA GLU A 568 16.30 -2.37 19.27
C GLU A 568 16.70 -1.40 20.37
N TYR A 569 16.81 -1.90 21.61
CA TYR A 569 17.19 -1.13 22.78
C TYR A 569 18.67 -0.72 22.74
N GLU A 570 19.56 -1.65 22.40
CA GLU A 570 20.99 -1.36 22.21
C GLU A 570 21.21 -0.42 21.03
N ALA A 571 20.50 -0.63 19.91
CA ALA A 571 20.55 0.27 18.76
C ALA A 571 20.06 1.69 19.09
N LEU A 572 19.04 1.83 19.94
CA LEU A 572 18.57 3.14 20.42
C LEU A 572 19.60 3.81 21.32
N LEU A 573 20.22 3.10 22.26
CA LEU A 573 21.30 3.65 23.10
C LEU A 573 22.46 4.16 22.24
N GLN A 574 22.87 3.42 21.21
CA GLN A 574 23.91 3.86 20.27
C GLN A 574 23.49 5.10 19.49
N VAL A 575 22.24 5.19 19.03
CA VAL A 575 21.71 6.41 18.39
C VAL A 575 21.80 7.61 19.34
N GLU A 576 21.36 7.45 20.59
CA GLU A 576 21.46 8.49 21.63
C GLU A 576 22.92 8.89 21.91
N GLU A 577 23.86 7.95 21.97
CA GLU A 577 25.29 8.25 22.13
C GLU A 577 25.85 9.10 20.98
N TRP A 578 25.50 8.78 19.73
CA TRP A 578 25.90 9.58 18.56
C TRP A 578 25.28 10.98 18.55
N GLU A 579 24.01 11.10 18.94
CA GLU A 579 23.32 12.39 19.04
C GLU A 579 23.89 13.26 20.16
N ASN A 580 24.22 12.68 21.33
CA ASN A 580 24.84 13.39 22.45
C ASN A 580 26.21 14.00 22.12
N ILE A 581 26.93 13.47 21.12
CA ILE A 581 28.19 14.05 20.63
C ILE A 581 28.04 14.85 19.32
N GLY A 582 26.81 15.16 18.92
CA GLY A 582 26.48 16.12 17.86
C GLY A 582 26.33 15.55 16.45
N TYR A 583 26.21 14.24 16.30
CA TYR A 583 25.91 13.61 15.01
C TYR A 583 24.41 13.33 14.87
N ARG A 584 23.90 13.26 13.64
CA ARG A 584 22.54 12.76 13.38
C ARG A 584 22.63 11.26 13.16
N SER A 585 21.86 10.49 13.91
CA SER A 585 21.91 9.02 13.89
C SER A 585 20.53 8.41 13.73
N TYR A 586 20.47 7.19 13.20
CA TYR A 586 19.28 6.33 13.23
C TYR A 586 19.72 4.87 13.09
N TYR A 587 18.81 3.91 13.24
CA TYR A 587 19.08 2.51 12.89
C TYR A 587 18.06 1.97 11.90
N ASP A 588 18.48 1.03 11.06
CA ASP A 588 17.57 0.19 10.28
C ASP A 588 17.72 -1.29 10.66
N ARG A 589 16.61 -2.03 10.62
CA ARG A 589 16.67 -3.49 10.73
C ARG A 589 17.33 -4.05 9.47
N VAL A 590 18.11 -5.11 9.64
CA VAL A 590 18.80 -5.87 8.57
C VAL A 590 18.75 -7.37 8.85
N LEU A 591 19.23 -8.17 7.90
CA LEU A 591 19.66 -9.56 8.15
C LEU A 591 21.19 -9.68 8.02
N GLN A 592 21.80 -10.57 8.79
CA GLN A 592 23.17 -11.05 8.58
C GLN A 592 23.21 -12.54 8.93
N ASN A 593 23.71 -13.40 8.01
CA ASN A 593 23.62 -14.86 8.14
C ASN A 593 22.20 -15.36 8.47
N ASN A 594 21.19 -14.73 7.87
CA ASN A 594 19.74 -14.91 8.14
C ASN A 594 19.26 -14.56 9.56
N LEU A 595 20.09 -13.99 10.43
CA LEU A 595 19.69 -13.48 11.74
C LEU A 595 19.31 -12.00 11.65
N PRO A 596 18.22 -11.55 12.30
CA PRO A 596 17.86 -10.13 12.33
C PRO A 596 18.79 -9.35 13.27
N LEU A 597 19.32 -8.24 12.76
CA LEU A 597 20.13 -7.28 13.53
C LEU A 597 19.61 -5.86 13.30
N TYR A 598 20.08 -4.92 14.11
CA TYR A 598 19.83 -3.49 13.99
C TYR A 598 21.13 -2.78 13.62
N ARG A 599 21.19 -2.19 12.42
CA ARG A 599 22.38 -1.51 11.90
C ARG A 599 22.29 -0.02 12.21
N VAL A 600 23.21 0.48 13.02
CA VAL A 600 23.26 1.90 13.45
C VAL A 600 24.03 2.72 12.42
N LYS A 601 23.49 3.88 12.05
CA LYS A 601 23.97 4.74 10.98
C LYS A 601 24.01 6.20 11.39
N ILE A 602 25.16 6.83 11.16
CA ILE A 602 25.32 8.27 11.17
C ILE A 602 25.02 8.81 9.76
N TRP A 603 24.22 9.86 9.64
CA TRP A 603 23.73 10.34 8.34
C TRP A 603 23.86 11.85 8.15
N GLY A 604 23.64 12.27 6.90
CA GLY A 604 23.48 13.68 6.55
C GLY A 604 24.63 14.28 5.75
N TYR A 605 25.35 13.47 4.98
CA TYR A 605 26.50 13.85 4.18
C TYR A 605 26.13 14.09 2.71
N LYS A 606 26.58 15.21 2.14
CA LYS A 606 26.27 15.60 0.75
C LYS A 606 27.05 14.79 -0.28
N THR A 607 28.30 14.49 0.03
CA THR A 607 29.21 13.74 -0.83
C THR A 607 29.83 12.56 -0.07
N GLN A 608 30.32 11.57 -0.81
CA GLN A 608 31.11 10.47 -0.24
C GLN A 608 32.35 11.00 0.49
N GLN A 609 33.01 12.05 -0.03
CA GLN A 609 34.20 12.62 0.60
C GLN A 609 33.86 13.20 1.99
N ASP A 610 32.72 13.88 2.14
CA ASP A 610 32.28 14.38 3.46
C ASP A 610 32.14 13.24 4.48
N ALA A 611 31.56 12.11 4.05
CA ALA A 611 31.42 10.91 4.86
C ALA A 611 32.77 10.25 5.16
N GLU A 612 33.68 10.16 4.18
CA GLU A 612 35.05 9.64 4.32
C GLU A 612 35.89 10.44 5.32
N GLU A 613 35.82 11.76 5.25
CA GLU A 613 36.50 12.65 6.18
C GLU A 613 35.97 12.53 7.60
N VAL A 614 34.67 12.30 7.80
CA VAL A 614 34.08 12.10 9.12
C VAL A 614 34.35 10.69 9.66
N ALA A 615 34.16 9.63 8.86
CA ALA A 615 34.53 8.27 9.24
C ALA A 615 36.01 8.18 9.65
N SER A 616 36.90 8.85 8.92
CA SER A 616 38.34 8.93 9.24
C SER A 616 38.65 9.70 10.54
N LYS A 617 37.79 10.64 10.96
CA LYS A 617 37.89 11.32 12.26
C LYS A 617 37.34 10.44 13.40
N LEU A 618 36.24 9.74 13.14
CA LEU A 618 35.61 8.82 14.09
C LEU A 618 36.51 7.62 14.40
N ALA A 619 37.08 6.95 13.39
CA ALA A 619 38.02 5.83 13.57
C ALA A 619 39.28 6.19 14.40
N LYS A 620 39.68 7.47 14.41
CA LYS A 620 40.79 7.96 15.26
C LYS A 620 40.37 8.25 16.71
N ARG A 621 39.08 8.50 16.95
CA ARG A 621 38.51 8.79 18.28
C ARG A 621 37.99 7.53 18.97
N PHE A 622 37.48 6.57 18.19
CA PHE A 622 36.88 5.32 18.64
C PHE A 622 37.60 4.15 17.95
N THR A 623 38.72 3.72 18.52
CA THR A 623 39.62 2.71 17.91
C THR A 623 39.01 1.32 17.80
N ASP A 624 38.00 1.04 18.62
CA ASP A 624 37.39 -0.28 18.77
C ASP A 624 36.17 -0.45 17.85
N LEU A 625 35.75 0.62 17.15
CA LEU A 625 34.64 0.63 16.20
C LEU A 625 35.14 0.60 14.75
N GLN A 626 34.33 -0.02 13.88
CA GLN A 626 34.56 -0.05 12.43
C GLN A 626 33.52 0.81 11.74
N PHE A 627 33.95 1.67 10.82
CA PHE A 627 33.07 2.60 10.11
C PHE A 627 33.03 2.25 8.61
N GLU A 628 31.85 1.85 8.10
CA GLU A 628 31.60 1.55 6.68
C GLU A 628 30.78 2.67 6.05
N ILE A 629 31.13 3.11 4.84
CA ILE A 629 30.46 4.22 4.15
C ILE A 629 29.52 3.69 3.08
N ARG A 630 28.33 4.28 3.00
CA ARG A 630 27.27 3.92 2.04
C ARG A 630 26.79 5.11 1.23
#